data_AF-A0A7V4V7W0-F1
#
_entry.id   AF-A0A7V4V7W0-F1
#
_cell.length_a   1.000
_cell.length_b   1.000
_cell.length_c   1.000
_cell.angle_alpha   90.00
_cell.angle_beta   90.00
_cell.angle_gamma   90.00
#
_symmetry.space_group_name_H-M   'P 1'
#
loop_
_entity.id
_entity.type
_entity.pdbx_description
1 polymer ?
#
loop_
_entity_poly.entity_id
_entity_poly.type
_entity_poly.pdbx_seq_one_letter_code
_entity_poly.pdbx_strand_id
1 'polypeptide(L)'
;MNNKFFVFIAIFILYLYIFIQPDNYNLNDLKFIVDKHINNSKKINELEQKLLNYKFTSSNEFFNIINRKNIEKNIQKRNQIIKEINNLTTENEKYYNDLIKFYNLLYADIKDNYNNQIFMFIINYIDNLKLDFFKKLISLSPDEIKRLNNEKKNDILKSKYQYQEYIVKDLTIFIKNLKIKQDLYKINHNIEIYRELTNNIKLLDNILDTFNTSQNIIKNYIK
;
A
#
# COMPACT_ATOMS: atom_id res chain seq x y z
N MET A 1 -12.60 28.06 16.50
CA MET A 1 -11.67 26.96 16.85
C MET A 1 -11.32 26.22 15.58
N ASN A 2 -10.03 26.08 15.27
CA ASN A 2 -9.52 25.75 13.94
C ASN A 2 -9.70 24.26 13.57
N ASN A 3 -10.22 23.98 12.37
CA ASN A 3 -10.32 22.64 11.76
C ASN A 3 -9.00 21.85 11.75
N LYS A 4 -7.85 22.54 11.78
CA LYS A 4 -6.52 21.92 11.87
C LYS A 4 -6.30 21.18 13.21
N PHE A 5 -6.90 21.66 14.30
CA PHE A 5 -6.81 21.00 15.61
C PHE A 5 -7.63 19.70 15.64
N PHE A 6 -8.78 19.67 14.99
CA PHE A 6 -9.60 18.46 14.84
C PHE A 6 -8.94 17.39 13.96
N VAL A 7 -8.28 17.79 12.86
CA VAL A 7 -7.50 16.85 12.03
C VAL A 7 -6.31 16.29 12.81
N PHE A 8 -5.63 17.10 13.61
CA PHE A 8 -4.52 16.64 14.45
C PHE A 8 -4.99 15.70 15.57
N ILE A 9 -6.10 16.00 16.24
CA ILE A 9 -6.73 15.11 17.22
C ILE A 9 -7.19 13.81 16.56
N ALA A 10 -7.78 13.85 15.36
CA ALA A 10 -8.20 12.66 14.65
C ALA A 10 -7.01 11.78 14.25
N ILE A 11 -5.91 12.36 13.77
CA ILE A 11 -4.67 11.65 13.47
C ILE A 11 -4.03 11.09 14.75
N PHE A 12 -4.04 11.85 15.85
CA PHE A 12 -3.49 11.44 17.14
C PHE A 12 -4.31 10.33 17.81
N ILE A 13 -5.64 10.37 17.70
CA ILE A 13 -6.55 9.30 18.13
C ILE A 13 -6.38 8.07 17.22
N LEU A 14 -6.18 8.24 15.91
CA LEU A 14 -5.85 7.13 15.00
C LEU A 14 -4.50 6.50 15.38
N TYR A 15 -3.51 7.32 15.75
CA TYR A 15 -2.18 6.88 16.21
C TYR A 15 -2.27 6.15 17.56
N LEU A 16 -3.08 6.64 18.51
CA LEU A 16 -3.33 5.99 19.79
C LEU A 16 -4.15 4.70 19.63
N TYR A 17 -5.09 4.64 18.69
CA TYR A 17 -5.85 3.43 18.38
C TYR A 17 -4.97 2.34 17.74
N ILE A 18 -3.91 2.72 17.01
CA ILE A 18 -2.87 1.78 16.54
C ILE A 18 -2.01 1.24 17.71
N PHE A 19 -1.97 1.94 18.86
CA PHE A 19 -1.27 1.52 20.08
C PHE A 19 -2.16 0.82 21.11
N ILE A 20 -3.49 0.81 20.93
CA ILE A 20 -4.36 -0.16 21.61
C ILE A 20 -4.14 -1.47 20.85
N GLN A 21 -3.20 -2.28 21.33
CA GLN A 21 -3.03 -3.64 20.85
C GLN A 21 -4.40 -4.34 20.96
N PRO A 22 -5.02 -4.78 19.85
CA PRO A 22 -6.17 -5.65 20.00
C PRO A 22 -5.69 -6.91 20.73
N ASP A 23 -6.25 -7.15 21.92
CA ASP A 23 -5.76 -8.15 22.87
C ASP A 23 -5.73 -9.58 22.30
N ASN A 24 -6.45 -9.84 21.20
CA ASN A 24 -6.37 -11.05 20.39
C ASN A 24 -6.88 -10.82 18.97
N TYR A 25 -6.25 -11.44 17.97
CA TYR A 25 -6.81 -11.58 16.62
C TYR A 25 -7.36 -12.98 16.40
N ASN A 26 -8.47 -13.09 15.68
CA ASN A 26 -9.00 -14.38 15.26
C ASN A 26 -8.49 -14.72 13.85
N LEU A 27 -7.80 -15.84 13.71
CA LEU A 27 -7.23 -16.28 12.43
C LEU A 27 -8.29 -16.52 11.35
N ASN A 28 -9.49 -16.98 11.72
CA ASN A 28 -10.57 -17.20 10.76
C ASN A 28 -11.13 -15.88 10.24
N ASP A 29 -11.26 -14.88 11.10
CA ASP A 29 -11.71 -13.54 10.70
C ASP A 29 -10.68 -12.86 9.79
N LEU A 30 -9.39 -12.97 10.15
CA LEU A 30 -8.30 -12.47 9.31
C LEU A 30 -8.25 -13.20 7.96
N LYS A 31 -8.43 -14.53 7.95
CA LYS A 31 -8.48 -15.31 6.71
C LYS A 31 -9.64 -14.86 5.82
N PHE A 32 -10.81 -14.62 6.41
CA PHE A 32 -11.96 -14.09 5.69
C PHE A 32 -11.68 -12.72 5.08
N ILE A 33 -11.01 -11.81 5.81
CA ILE A 33 -10.60 -10.51 5.29
C ILE A 33 -9.63 -10.66 4.11
N VAL A 34 -8.64 -11.55 4.21
CA VAL A 34 -7.71 -11.84 3.10
C VAL A 34 -8.48 -12.33 1.88
N ASP A 35 -9.40 -13.28 2.04
CA ASP A 35 -10.17 -13.82 0.92
C ASP A 35 -11.06 -12.76 0.26
N LYS A 36 -11.66 -11.88 1.05
CA LYS A 36 -12.41 -10.73 0.52
C LYS A 36 -11.52 -9.78 -0.27
N HIS A 37 -10.34 -9.43 0.26
CA HIS A 37 -9.40 -8.57 -0.43
C HIS A 37 -8.93 -9.19 -1.76
N ILE A 38 -8.61 -10.50 -1.78
CA ILE A 38 -8.21 -11.22 -2.99
C ILE A 38 -9.33 -11.18 -4.03
N ASN A 39 -10.56 -11.52 -3.63
CA ASN A 39 -11.69 -11.60 -4.54
C ASN A 39 -12.06 -10.23 -5.13
N ASN A 40 -12.05 -9.19 -4.30
CA ASN A 40 -12.28 -7.83 -4.76
C ASN A 40 -11.17 -7.36 -5.71
N SER A 41 -9.90 -7.69 -5.42
CA SER A 41 -8.77 -7.36 -6.32
C SER A 41 -8.91 -8.05 -7.68
N LYS A 42 -9.29 -9.33 -7.71
CA LYS A 42 -9.58 -10.05 -8.96
C LYS A 42 -10.71 -9.39 -9.74
N LYS A 43 -11.80 -9.06 -9.05
CA LYS A 43 -12.97 -8.42 -9.66
C LYS A 43 -12.65 -7.02 -10.20
N ILE A 44 -11.87 -6.22 -9.49
CA ILE A 44 -11.37 -4.92 -9.99
C ILE A 44 -10.60 -5.14 -11.29
N ASN A 45 -9.63 -6.05 -11.32
CA ASN A 45 -8.85 -6.33 -12.53
C ASN A 45 -9.75 -6.77 -13.70
N GLU A 46 -10.74 -7.63 -13.46
CA GLU A 46 -11.71 -8.04 -14.50
C GLU A 46 -12.53 -6.85 -15.04
N LEU A 47 -12.97 -5.95 -14.16
CA LEU A 47 -13.72 -4.76 -14.54
C LEU A 47 -12.85 -3.74 -15.29
N GLU A 48 -11.57 -3.58 -14.91
CA GLU A 48 -10.60 -2.75 -15.62
C GLU A 48 -10.32 -3.28 -17.03
N GLN A 49 -10.16 -4.60 -17.19
CA GLN A 49 -10.04 -5.22 -18.51
C GLN A 49 -11.30 -5.00 -19.37
N LYS A 50 -12.49 -5.09 -18.77
CA LYS A 50 -13.74 -4.73 -19.46
C LYS A 50 -13.75 -3.25 -19.88
N LEU A 51 -13.26 -2.33 -19.05
CA LEU A 51 -13.16 -0.91 -19.41
C LEU A 51 -12.26 -0.64 -20.61
N LEU A 52 -11.17 -1.40 -20.77
CA LEU A 52 -10.29 -1.28 -21.94
C LEU A 52 -11.03 -1.58 -23.26
N ASN A 53 -12.07 -2.42 -23.22
CA ASN A 53 -12.91 -2.73 -24.38
C ASN A 53 -13.94 -1.64 -24.71
N TYR A 54 -14.16 -0.66 -23.83
CA TYR A 54 -15.01 0.51 -24.08
C TYR A 54 -14.22 1.73 -24.59
N LYS A 55 -13.06 1.53 -25.24
CA LYS A 55 -12.35 2.60 -25.96
C LYS A 55 -13.17 3.04 -27.17
N PHE A 56 -13.53 4.32 -27.22
CA PHE A 56 -14.22 4.90 -28.37
C PHE A 56 -13.23 4.96 -29.56
N THR A 57 -13.50 4.21 -30.62
CA THR A 57 -12.93 4.49 -31.94
C THR A 57 -13.54 5.82 -32.41
N SER A 58 -12.71 6.84 -32.51
CA SER A 58 -13.08 8.12 -33.12
C SER A 58 -13.19 7.93 -34.64
N SER A 59 -14.27 7.32 -35.12
CA SER A 59 -14.62 7.31 -36.54
C SER A 59 -15.69 8.35 -36.81
N ASN A 60 -15.44 9.20 -37.81
CA ASN A 60 -16.12 10.46 -38.18
C ASN A 60 -17.64 10.41 -38.49
N GLU A 61 -18.39 9.39 -38.10
CA GLU A 61 -19.84 9.30 -38.36
C GLU A 61 -20.68 9.80 -37.17
N PHE A 62 -20.59 11.11 -36.90
CA PHE A 62 -21.16 11.73 -35.69
C PHE A 62 -22.65 12.10 -35.73
N PHE A 63 -23.41 11.77 -36.79
CA PHE A 63 -24.79 12.25 -36.92
C PHE A 63 -25.81 11.20 -37.37
N ASN A 64 -25.90 10.08 -36.64
CA ASN A 64 -27.11 9.24 -36.64
C ASN A 64 -27.68 9.15 -35.21
N ILE A 65 -28.99 9.37 -35.06
CA ILE A 65 -29.70 9.32 -33.76
C ILE A 65 -29.52 7.94 -33.07
N ILE A 66 -29.45 6.88 -33.85
CA ILE A 66 -29.18 5.51 -33.38
C ILE A 66 -27.76 5.40 -32.81
N ASN A 67 -26.76 6.01 -33.46
CA ASN A 67 -25.38 6.05 -32.96
C ASN A 67 -25.29 6.83 -31.65
N ARG A 68 -26.03 7.94 -31.50
CA ARG A 68 -26.07 8.70 -30.24
C ARG A 68 -26.64 7.89 -29.07
N LYS A 69 -27.77 7.20 -29.27
CA LYS A 69 -28.36 6.34 -28.22
C LYS A 69 -27.42 5.19 -27.82
N ASN A 70 -26.72 4.60 -28.78
CA ASN A 70 -25.74 3.54 -28.51
C ASN A 70 -24.51 4.07 -27.76
N ILE A 71 -24.02 5.26 -28.12
CA ILE A 71 -22.94 5.95 -27.42
C ILE A 71 -23.36 6.27 -25.97
N GLU A 72 -24.54 6.84 -25.76
CA GLU A 72 -25.07 7.13 -24.42
C GLU A 72 -25.19 5.87 -23.55
N LYS A 73 -25.72 4.77 -24.12
CA LYS A 73 -25.80 3.47 -23.43
C LYS A 73 -24.42 2.92 -23.06
N ASN A 74 -23.42 3.07 -23.93
CA ASN A 74 -22.05 2.66 -23.65
C ASN A 74 -21.39 3.54 -22.58
N ILE A 75 -21.63 4.85 -22.59
CA ILE A 75 -21.19 5.77 -21.53
C ILE A 75 -21.81 5.39 -20.18
N GLN A 76 -23.12 5.10 -20.15
CA GLN A 76 -23.80 4.68 -18.92
C GLN A 76 -23.22 3.38 -18.36
N LYS A 77 -23.00 2.35 -19.20
CA LYS A 77 -22.35 1.10 -18.78
C LYS A 77 -20.93 1.33 -18.28
N ARG A 78 -20.15 2.16 -18.98
CA ARG A 78 -18.79 2.53 -18.56
C ARG A 78 -18.80 3.20 -17.19
N ASN A 79 -19.70 4.15 -16.96
CA ASN A 79 -19.82 4.85 -15.67
C ASN A 79 -20.25 3.92 -14.54
N GLN A 80 -21.13 2.95 -14.81
CA GLN A 80 -21.50 1.91 -13.84
C GLN A 80 -20.30 1.06 -13.46
N ILE A 81 -19.50 0.61 -14.43
CA ILE A 81 -18.29 -0.17 -14.18
C ILE A 81 -17.27 0.64 -13.37
N ILE A 82 -17.04 1.92 -13.72
CA ILE A 82 -16.15 2.81 -12.96
C ILE A 82 -16.63 2.97 -11.51
N LYS A 83 -17.93 3.17 -11.30
CA LYS A 83 -18.51 3.27 -9.95
C LYS A 83 -18.29 1.99 -9.15
N GLU A 84 -18.45 0.83 -9.78
CA GLU A 84 -18.22 -0.47 -9.13
C GLU A 84 -16.74 -0.67 -8.77
N ILE A 85 -15.80 -0.33 -9.67
CA ILE A 85 -14.36 -0.35 -9.38
C ILE A 85 -14.05 0.54 -8.18
N ASN A 86 -14.55 1.77 -8.16
CA ASN A 86 -14.29 2.71 -7.06
C ASN A 86 -14.83 2.20 -5.72
N ASN A 87 -16.01 1.59 -5.72
CA ASN A 87 -16.60 0.98 -4.51
C ASN A 87 -15.73 -0.19 -4.01
N LEU A 88 -15.34 -1.11 -4.91
CA LEU A 88 -14.49 -2.25 -4.56
C LEU A 88 -13.09 -1.80 -4.11
N THR A 89 -12.55 -0.74 -4.70
CA THR A 89 -11.25 -0.16 -4.33
C THR A 89 -11.30 0.40 -2.91
N THR A 90 -12.33 1.19 -2.60
CA THR A 90 -12.56 1.71 -1.24
C THR A 90 -12.71 0.58 -0.21
N GLU A 91 -13.43 -0.48 -0.56
CA GLU A 91 -13.59 -1.66 0.31
C GLU A 91 -12.26 -2.40 0.50
N ASN A 92 -11.46 -2.56 -0.56
CA ASN A 92 -10.13 -3.14 -0.49
C ASN A 92 -9.16 -2.33 0.37
N GLU A 93 -9.19 -1.01 0.28
CA GLU A 93 -8.39 -0.13 1.15
C GLU A 93 -8.75 -0.36 2.62
N LYS A 94 -10.05 -0.54 2.93
CA LYS A 94 -10.48 -0.90 4.28
C LYS A 94 -9.91 -2.25 4.71
N TYR A 95 -10.05 -3.29 3.88
CA TYR A 95 -9.51 -4.62 4.21
C TYR A 95 -7.99 -4.62 4.36
N TYR A 96 -7.27 -3.89 3.51
CA TYR A 96 -5.83 -3.70 3.64
C TYR A 96 -5.49 -3.09 5.01
N ASN A 97 -6.14 -1.98 5.36
CA ASN A 97 -5.92 -1.31 6.63
C ASN A 97 -6.23 -2.22 7.83
N ASP A 98 -7.29 -3.03 7.75
CA ASP A 98 -7.64 -3.99 8.79
C ASP A 98 -6.57 -5.07 8.95
N LEU A 99 -5.99 -5.59 7.85
CA LEU A 99 -4.88 -6.55 7.91
C LEU A 99 -3.60 -5.93 8.50
N ILE A 100 -3.24 -4.71 8.09
CA ILE A 100 -2.00 -4.05 8.56
C ILE A 100 -2.03 -3.77 10.06
N LYS A 101 -3.20 -3.51 10.66
CA LYS A 101 -3.33 -3.29 12.11
C LYS A 101 -2.81 -4.47 12.93
N PHE A 102 -3.02 -5.70 12.46
CA PHE A 102 -2.61 -6.91 13.16
C PHE A 102 -1.20 -7.39 12.79
N TYR A 103 -0.55 -6.76 11.81
CA TYR A 103 0.71 -7.24 11.25
C TYR A 103 1.81 -7.43 12.30
N ASN A 104 1.99 -6.47 13.20
CA ASN A 104 3.02 -6.56 14.24
C ASN A 104 2.67 -7.62 15.31
N LEU A 105 1.38 -7.86 15.58
CA LEU A 105 0.94 -8.90 16.50
C LEU A 105 1.18 -10.30 15.90
N LEU A 106 0.84 -10.48 14.62
CA LEU A 106 1.15 -11.69 13.88
C LEU A 106 2.67 -11.98 13.89
N TYR A 107 3.51 -10.97 13.75
CA TYR A 107 4.96 -11.15 13.84
C TYR A 107 5.49 -11.40 15.26
N ALA A 108 4.77 -11.02 16.31
CA ALA A 108 5.11 -11.39 17.68
C ALA A 108 4.91 -12.89 17.91
N ASP A 109 3.86 -13.46 17.32
CA ASP A 109 3.46 -14.87 17.53
C ASP A 109 4.01 -15.84 16.47
N ILE A 110 4.82 -15.35 15.53
CA ILE A 110 5.28 -16.12 14.36
C ILE A 110 6.11 -17.35 14.73
N LYS A 111 6.88 -17.29 15.83
CA LYS A 111 7.68 -18.43 16.28
C LYS A 111 6.82 -19.62 16.69
N ASP A 112 5.74 -19.35 17.40
CA ASP A 112 4.86 -20.37 17.97
C ASP A 112 3.85 -20.90 16.93
N ASN A 113 3.56 -20.09 15.90
CA ASN A 113 2.56 -20.40 14.89
C ASN A 113 3.13 -20.67 13.49
N TYR A 114 4.46 -20.78 13.34
CA TYR A 114 5.10 -20.98 12.04
C TYR A 114 4.59 -22.21 11.28
N ASN A 115 4.22 -23.29 11.98
CA ASN A 115 3.67 -24.49 11.34
C ASN A 115 2.16 -24.39 11.02
N ASN A 116 1.48 -23.34 11.48
CA ASN A 116 0.07 -23.11 11.19
C ASN A 116 -0.07 -22.52 9.77
N GLN A 117 -0.67 -23.29 8.87
CA GLN A 117 -0.81 -22.92 7.47
C GLN A 117 -1.65 -21.65 7.26
N ILE A 118 -2.75 -21.48 8.01
CA ILE A 118 -3.63 -20.31 7.89
C ILE A 118 -2.87 -19.06 8.35
N PHE A 119 -2.17 -19.18 9.47
CA PHE A 119 -1.35 -18.12 10.03
C PHE A 119 -0.27 -17.66 9.04
N MET A 120 0.53 -18.59 8.52
CA MET A 120 1.60 -18.27 7.57
C MET A 120 1.04 -17.76 6.24
N PHE A 121 -0.11 -18.26 5.79
CA PHE A 121 -0.80 -17.72 4.62
C PHE A 121 -1.14 -16.23 4.79
N ILE A 122 -1.70 -15.84 5.94
CA ILE A 122 -2.05 -14.45 6.23
C ILE A 122 -0.78 -13.57 6.25
N ILE A 123 0.28 -14.00 6.96
CA ILE A 123 1.54 -13.24 7.00
C ILE A 123 2.15 -13.09 5.61
N ASN A 124 2.27 -14.18 4.85
CA ASN A 124 2.82 -14.17 3.49
C ASN A 124 2.04 -13.22 2.59
N TYR A 125 0.72 -13.20 2.72
CA TYR A 125 -0.14 -12.30 1.96
C TYR A 125 0.12 -10.84 2.31
N ILE A 126 0.19 -10.49 3.59
CA ILE A 126 0.46 -9.12 4.03
C ILE A 126 1.87 -8.67 3.61
N ASP A 127 2.88 -9.55 3.75
CA ASP A 127 4.25 -9.27 3.32
C ASP A 127 4.30 -8.90 1.84
N ASN A 128 3.59 -9.65 0.99
CA ASN A 128 3.54 -9.38 -0.44
C ASN A 128 2.88 -8.03 -0.74
N LEU A 129 1.78 -7.69 -0.06
CA LEU A 129 1.14 -6.38 -0.21
C LEU A 129 2.08 -5.23 0.18
N LYS A 130 2.80 -5.37 1.30
CA LYS A 130 3.78 -4.38 1.75
C LYS A 130 4.97 -4.28 0.79
N LEU A 131 5.49 -5.41 0.31
CA LEU A 131 6.58 -5.45 -0.65
C LEU A 131 6.20 -4.72 -1.95
N ASP A 132 5.02 -4.98 -2.48
CA ASP A 132 4.51 -4.32 -3.68
C ASP A 132 4.26 -2.82 -3.47
N PHE A 133 3.80 -2.43 -2.29
CA PHE A 133 3.67 -1.02 -1.91
C PHE A 133 5.02 -0.32 -1.94
N PHE A 134 6.03 -0.83 -1.22
CA PHE A 134 7.34 -0.19 -1.14
C PHE A 134 8.08 -0.15 -2.48
N LYS A 135 7.95 -1.19 -3.32
CA LYS A 135 8.54 -1.21 -4.68
C LYS A 135 8.02 -0.10 -5.59
N LYS A 136 6.81 0.40 -5.35
CA LYS A 136 6.19 1.47 -6.15
C LYS A 136 6.53 2.87 -5.65
N LEU A 137 7.10 2.99 -4.45
CA LEU A 137 7.44 4.29 -3.89
C LEU A 137 8.65 4.89 -4.59
N ILE A 138 8.55 6.18 -4.90
CA ILE A 138 9.61 6.96 -5.54
C ILE A 138 10.02 8.06 -4.57
N SER A 139 11.29 8.06 -4.19
CA SER A 139 11.91 9.12 -3.41
C SER A 139 12.20 10.34 -4.30
N LEU A 140 12.29 11.53 -3.69
CA LEU A 140 12.71 12.71 -4.44
C LEU A 140 14.19 12.60 -4.80
N SER A 141 14.52 12.86 -6.06
CA SER A 141 15.91 12.96 -6.49
C SER A 141 16.57 14.24 -5.95
N PRO A 142 17.91 14.26 -5.81
CA PRO A 142 18.64 15.46 -5.39
C PRO A 142 18.34 16.70 -6.24
N ASP A 143 18.14 16.53 -7.55
CA ASP A 143 17.87 17.63 -8.47
C ASP A 143 16.45 18.19 -8.30
N GLU A 144 15.46 17.33 -8.07
CA GLU A 144 14.10 17.76 -7.75
C GLU A 144 14.06 18.56 -6.45
N ILE A 145 14.81 18.12 -5.43
CA ILE A 145 14.90 18.82 -4.15
C ILE A 145 15.50 20.22 -4.35
N LYS A 146 16.60 20.33 -5.10
CA LYS A 146 17.24 21.62 -5.42
C LYS A 146 16.30 22.56 -6.16
N ARG A 147 15.56 22.06 -7.16
CA ARG A 147 14.57 22.85 -7.92
C ARG A 147 13.48 23.40 -7.00
N LEU A 148 12.90 22.56 -6.15
CA LEU A 148 11.87 22.96 -5.19
C LEU A 148 12.37 24.02 -4.20
N ASN A 149 13.61 23.91 -3.73
CA ASN A 149 14.22 24.90 -2.85
C ASN A 149 14.41 26.25 -3.53
N ASN A 150 14.89 26.28 -4.78
CA ASN A 150 15.12 27.51 -5.54
C ASN A 150 13.83 28.29 -5.79
N GLU A 151 12.69 27.61 -5.87
CA GLU A 151 11.36 28.21 -5.99
C GLU A 151 10.77 28.69 -4.63
N LYS A 152 11.56 28.66 -3.54
CA LYS A 152 11.14 28.99 -2.16
C LYS A 152 9.95 28.16 -1.67
N LYS A 153 9.76 26.94 -2.19
CA LYS A 153 8.67 26.01 -1.80
C LYS A 153 8.99 25.24 -0.52
N ASN A 154 9.42 25.95 0.54
CA ASN A 154 9.87 25.34 1.80
C ASN A 154 8.79 24.48 2.47
N ASP A 155 7.52 24.89 2.42
CA ASP A 155 6.42 24.12 3.01
C ASP A 155 6.20 22.78 2.29
N ILE A 156 6.44 22.73 0.96
CA ILE A 156 6.36 21.48 0.19
C ILE A 156 7.50 20.55 0.60
N LEU A 157 8.72 21.07 0.74
CA LEU A 157 9.87 20.29 1.23
C LEU A 157 9.62 19.76 2.65
N LYS A 158 9.07 20.59 3.55
CA LYS A 158 8.66 20.18 4.92
C LYS A 158 7.65 19.04 4.89
N SER A 159 6.59 19.17 4.09
CA SER A 159 5.57 18.11 3.96
C SER A 159 6.16 16.82 3.38
N LYS A 160 7.03 16.93 2.37
CA LYS A 160 7.71 15.77 1.76
C LYS A 160 8.68 15.09 2.74
N TYR A 161 9.42 15.86 3.52
CA TYR A 161 10.31 15.34 4.55
C TYR A 161 9.53 14.51 5.58
N GLN A 162 8.44 15.06 6.12
CA GLN A 162 7.58 14.37 7.08
C GLN A 162 6.98 13.08 6.49
N TYR A 163 6.49 13.13 5.25
CA TYR A 163 5.98 11.95 4.57
C TYR A 163 7.05 10.85 4.40
N GLN A 164 8.26 11.23 3.98
CA GLN A 164 9.38 10.29 3.87
C GLN A 164 9.79 9.72 5.25
N GLU A 165 9.60 10.46 6.34
CA GLU A 165 9.94 9.99 7.69
C GLU A 165 9.03 8.83 8.11
N TYR A 166 7.74 8.94 7.78
CA TYR A 166 6.80 7.83 7.98
C TYR A 166 7.18 6.61 7.14
N ILE A 167 7.57 6.81 5.87
CA ILE A 167 8.02 5.71 4.99
C ILE A 167 9.25 5.01 5.56
N VAL A 168 10.29 5.76 5.95
CA VAL A 168 11.53 5.22 6.52
C VAL A 168 11.23 4.40 7.77
N LYS A 169 10.37 4.91 8.66
CA LYS A 169 9.98 4.21 9.89
C LYS A 169 9.25 2.89 9.60
N ASP A 170 8.23 2.89 8.74
CA ASP A 170 7.46 1.68 8.43
C ASP A 170 8.31 0.66 7.64
N LEU A 171 9.15 1.11 6.70
CA LEU A 171 10.07 0.26 5.95
C LEU A 171 11.09 -0.42 6.85
N THR A 172 11.65 0.31 7.83
CA THR A 172 12.58 -0.26 8.82
C THR A 172 11.93 -1.35 9.66
N ILE A 173 10.69 -1.13 10.11
CA ILE A 173 9.91 -2.14 10.85
C ILE A 173 9.63 -3.35 9.95
N PHE A 174 9.25 -3.11 8.69
CA PHE A 174 8.97 -4.18 7.74
C PHE A 174 10.20 -5.06 7.48
N ILE A 175 11.36 -4.46 7.23
CA ILE A 175 12.63 -5.18 7.05
C ILE A 175 12.98 -5.99 8.30
N LYS A 176 12.80 -5.43 9.50
CA LYS A 176 13.03 -6.14 10.76
C LYS A 176 12.14 -7.38 10.88
N ASN A 177 10.86 -7.27 10.54
CA ASN A 177 9.93 -8.40 10.56
C ASN A 177 10.36 -9.47 9.54
N LEU A 178 10.70 -9.09 8.30
CA LEU A 178 11.20 -10.05 7.31
C LEU A 178 12.48 -10.76 7.77
N LYS A 179 13.40 -10.09 8.48
CA LYS A 179 14.60 -10.71 9.06
C LYS A 179 14.24 -11.77 10.12
N ILE A 180 13.25 -11.51 10.97
CA ILE A 180 12.74 -12.51 11.94
C ILE A 180 12.24 -13.76 11.22
N LYS A 181 11.43 -13.57 10.16
CA LYS A 181 10.89 -14.67 9.36
C LYS A 181 11.99 -15.41 8.58
N GLN A 182 12.96 -14.68 8.03
CA GLN A 182 14.14 -15.24 7.37
C GLN A 182 14.93 -16.16 8.31
N ASP A 183 15.18 -15.72 9.55
CA ASP A 183 15.86 -16.53 10.56
C ASP A 183 15.10 -17.82 10.88
N LEU A 184 13.76 -17.77 10.93
CA LEU A 184 12.93 -18.96 11.11
C LEU A 184 13.06 -19.95 9.97
N TYR A 185 13.03 -19.50 8.72
CA TYR A 185 13.24 -20.38 7.56
C TYR A 185 14.65 -20.94 7.48
N LYS A 186 15.65 -20.19 7.97
CA LYS A 186 17.04 -20.67 8.09
C LYS A 186 17.13 -21.84 9.06
N ILE A 187 16.52 -21.72 10.24
CA ILE A 187 16.50 -22.77 11.27
C ILE A 187 15.75 -24.01 10.77
N ASN A 188 14.65 -23.83 10.05
CA ASN A 188 13.82 -24.91 9.52
C ASN A 188 14.30 -25.47 8.17
N HIS A 189 15.53 -25.15 7.74
CA HIS A 189 16.18 -25.64 6.53
C HIS A 189 15.39 -25.43 5.22
N ASN A 190 14.53 -24.42 5.14
CA ASN A 190 13.83 -24.07 3.90
C ASN A 190 14.66 -23.04 3.10
N ILE A 191 15.64 -23.56 2.36
CA ILE A 191 16.67 -22.76 1.69
C ILE A 191 16.10 -21.86 0.59
N GLU A 192 15.05 -22.30 -0.11
CA GLU A 192 14.45 -21.53 -1.21
C GLU A 192 13.79 -20.25 -0.69
N ILE A 193 12.90 -20.37 0.30
CA ILE A 193 12.22 -19.22 0.90
C ILE A 193 13.23 -18.32 1.61
N TYR A 194 14.24 -18.89 2.26
CA TYR A 194 15.33 -18.11 2.86
C TYR A 194 16.05 -17.22 1.84
N ARG A 195 16.38 -17.76 0.65
CA ARG A 195 17.04 -17.01 -0.43
C ARG A 195 16.13 -15.91 -0.98
N GLU A 196 14.85 -16.22 -1.18
CA GLU A 196 13.88 -15.23 -1.64
C GLU A 196 13.78 -14.05 -0.66
N LEU A 197 13.63 -14.34 0.65
CA LEU A 197 13.60 -13.33 1.70
C LEU A 197 14.90 -12.50 1.73
N THR A 198 16.06 -13.14 1.53
CA THR A 198 17.35 -12.44 1.44
C THR A 198 17.37 -11.40 0.32
N ASN A 199 16.88 -11.77 -0.86
CA ASN A 199 16.82 -10.87 -2.01
C ASN A 199 15.82 -9.74 -1.79
N ASN A 200 14.66 -10.04 -1.23
CA ASN A 200 13.64 -9.04 -0.90
C ASN A 200 14.14 -8.05 0.15
N ILE A 201 14.80 -8.53 1.21
CA ILE A 201 15.41 -7.67 2.24
C ILE A 201 16.47 -6.75 1.62
N LYS A 202 17.36 -7.27 0.77
CA LYS A 202 18.38 -6.46 0.09
C LYS A 202 17.76 -5.37 -0.79
N LEU A 203 16.69 -5.70 -1.51
CA LEU A 203 15.94 -4.72 -2.31
C LEU A 203 15.36 -3.61 -1.43
N LEU A 204 14.76 -3.98 -0.30
CA LEU A 204 14.15 -3.04 0.64
C LEU A 204 15.19 -2.17 1.36
N ASP A 205 16.34 -2.73 1.74
CA ASP A 205 17.47 -1.97 2.30
C ASP A 205 17.95 -0.89 1.30
N ASN A 206 18.07 -1.22 0.00
CA ASN A 206 18.41 -0.21 -1.03
C ASN A 206 17.36 0.90 -1.17
N ILE A 207 16.07 0.55 -1.06
CA ILE A 207 14.98 1.54 -1.07
C ILE A 207 15.11 2.44 0.17
N LEU A 208 15.32 1.85 1.35
CA LEU A 208 15.49 2.57 2.61
C LEU A 208 16.65 3.58 2.53
N ASP A 209 17.80 3.17 1.99
CA ASP A 209 18.97 4.03 1.79
C ASP A 209 18.67 5.21 0.85
N THR A 210 17.89 4.97 -0.21
CA THR A 210 17.46 6.02 -1.14
C THR A 210 16.57 7.05 -0.46
N PHE A 211 15.64 6.62 0.39
CA PHE A 211 14.79 7.51 1.17
C PHE A 211 15.59 8.29 2.23
N ASN A 212 16.46 7.62 2.97
CA ASN A 212 17.34 8.26 3.96
C ASN A 212 18.24 9.33 3.32
N THR A 213 18.80 9.04 2.15
CA THR A 213 19.62 9.99 1.39
C THR A 213 18.82 11.23 0.99
N SER A 214 17.62 11.04 0.44
CA SER A 214 16.71 12.14 0.11
C SER A 214 16.35 12.98 1.35
N GLN A 215 15.99 12.34 2.47
CA GLN A 215 15.66 13.05 3.71
C GLN A 215 16.83 13.90 4.21
N ASN A 216 18.05 13.35 4.20
CA ASN A 216 19.25 14.07 4.62
C ASN A 216 19.51 15.31 3.75
N ILE A 217 19.30 15.19 2.43
CA ILE A 217 19.42 16.32 1.51
C ILE A 217 18.34 17.37 1.82
N ILE A 218 17.07 16.96 1.95
CA ILE A 218 15.96 17.88 2.24
C ILE A 218 16.18 18.60 3.57
N LYS A 219 16.67 17.90 4.60
CA LYS A 219 16.99 18.47 5.92
C LYS A 219 17.99 19.62 5.84
N ASN A 220 18.94 19.59 4.90
CA ASN A 220 19.90 20.69 4.71
C ASN A 220 19.26 21.96 4.13
N TYR A 221 18.09 21.85 3.51
CA TYR A 221 17.35 22.98 2.93
C TYR A 221 16.24 23.52 3.85
N ILE A 222 15.72 22.68 4.73
CA ILE A 222 14.69 23.07 5.71
C ILE A 222 15.38 23.69 6.93
N LYS A 223 15.25 25.01 7.07
CA LYS A 223 15.53 25.74 8.33
C LYS A 223 14.29 25.76 9.25
#